data_AF-A0A3D4TIF3-F1
#
_entry.id   AF-A0A3D4TIF3-F1
#
_cell.length_a   1.000
_cell.length_b   1.000
_cell.length_c   1.000
_cell.angle_alpha   90.00
_cell.angle_beta   90.00
_cell.angle_gamma   90.00
#
_symmetry.space_group_name_H-M   'P 1'
#
loop_
_entity.id
_entity.type
_entity.pdbx_description
1 polymer ?
#
loop_
_entity_poly.entity_id
_entity_poly.type
_entity_poly.pdbx_seq_one_letter_code
_entity_poly.pdbx_strand_id
1 'polypeptide(L)' 'REFGMTAIANGLALHGGFIPFDATFLVFSDYARNGVRMSALIPAHAIHVYTHDSIGL' A
#
# COMPACT_ATOMS: atom_id res chain seq x y z
N ARG A 1 -0.17 -8.92 -6.61
CA ARG A 1 -1.59 -8.48 -6.57
C ARG A 1 -1.69 -7.18 -5.75
N GLU A 2 -1.06 -6.15 -6.28
CA GLU A 2 -0.62 -4.96 -5.53
C GLU A 2 -1.81 -4.06 -5.22
N PHE A 3 -2.71 -3.88 -6.19
CA PHE A 3 -3.95 -3.13 -5.98
C PHE A 3 -4.85 -3.75 -4.91
N GLY A 4 -5.10 -5.07 -4.99
CA GLY A 4 -5.94 -5.77 -4.03
C GLY A 4 -5.35 -5.79 -2.63
N MET A 5 -4.04 -6.00 -2.52
CA MET A 5 -3.31 -5.95 -1.25
C MET A 5 -3.43 -4.56 -0.59
N THR A 6 -3.21 -3.49 -1.35
CA THR A 6 -3.33 -2.11 -0.86
C THR A 6 -4.75 -1.79 -0.40
N ALA A 7 -5.76 -2.23 -1.15
CA ALA A 7 -7.16 -2.04 -0.76
C ALA A 7 -7.52 -2.79 0.53
N ILE A 8 -6.99 -4.01 0.72
CA ILE A 8 -7.16 -4.80 1.95
C ILE A 8 -6.46 -4.11 3.13
N ALA A 9 -5.23 -3.62 2.94
CA ALA A 9 -4.51 -2.89 3.99
C ALA A 9 -5.29 -1.64 4.44
N ASN A 10 -5.87 -0.89 3.50
CA ASN A 10 -6.76 0.23 3.82
C ASN A 10 -8.00 -0.22 4.61
N GLY A 11 -8.61 -1.34 4.21
CA GLY A 11 -9.75 -1.92 4.94
C GLY A 11 -9.38 -2.32 6.38
N LEU A 12 -8.21 -2.94 6.58
CA LEU A 12 -7.70 -3.31 7.91
C LEU A 12 -7.41 -2.07 8.76
N ALA A 13 -6.83 -1.03 8.17
CA ALA A 13 -6.54 0.22 8.86
C ALA A 13 -7.81 0.92 9.34
N LEU A 14 -8.88 0.88 8.54
CA LEU A 14 -10.20 1.42 8.91
C LEU A 14 -10.95 0.55 9.91
N HIS A 15 -10.81 -0.78 9.81
CA HIS A 15 -11.42 -1.71 10.76
C HIS A 15 -10.84 -1.54 12.17
N GLY A 16 -9.54 -1.24 12.28
CA GLY A 16 -8.84 -1.09 13.55
C GLY A 16 -8.39 -2.42 14.15
N GLY A 17 -7.54 -2.31 15.17
CA GLY A 17 -6.87 -3.43 15.85
C GLY A 17 -5.48 -3.77 15.32
N PHE A 18 -5.09 -3.21 14.18
CA PHE A 18 -3.78 -3.44 13.56
C PHE A 18 -3.22 -2.15 12.95
N ILE A 19 -1.90 -2.07 12.79
CA ILE A 19 -1.23 -1.15 11.88
C ILE A 19 -0.78 -2.00 10.68
N PRO A 20 -1.60 -2.12 9.62
CA PRO A 20 -1.30 -2.98 8.50
C PRO A 20 -0.15 -2.42 7.65
N PHE A 21 0.66 -3.33 7.12
CA PHE A 21 1.64 -3.00 6.10
C PHE A 21 1.47 -3.92 4.89
N ASP A 22 1.83 -3.39 3.72
CA ASP A 22 1.95 -4.15 2.49
C ASP A 22 3.31 -3.88 1.82
N ALA A 23 3.74 -4.77 0.93
CA ALA A 23 5.08 -4.70 0.35
C ALA A 23 5.15 -5.18 -1.11
N THR A 24 5.87 -4.45 -1.95
CA THR A 24 6.20 -4.85 -3.33
C THR A 24 7.44 -4.11 -3.86
N PHE A 25 7.80 -4.30 -5.12
CA PHE A 25 8.84 -3.51 -5.80
C PHE A 25 8.29 -2.13 -6.17
N LEU A 26 9.14 -1.10 -6.16
CA LEU A 26 8.72 0.28 -6.40
C LEU A 26 7.97 0.43 -7.72
N VAL A 27 8.45 -0.22 -8.79
CA VAL A 27 7.79 -0.17 -10.11
C VAL A 27 6.34 -0.66 -10.06
N PHE A 28 6.02 -1.61 -9.19
CA PHE A 28 4.65 -2.13 -9.07
C PHE A 28 3.74 -1.25 -8.20
N SER A 29 4.23 -0.12 -7.65
CA SER A 29 3.33 0.89 -7.07
C SER A 29 2.33 1.41 -8.09
N ASP A 30 2.64 1.35 -9.39
CA ASP A 30 1.72 1.74 -10.46
C ASP A 30 0.49 0.84 -10.54
N TYR A 31 0.63 -0.46 -10.24
CA TYR A 31 -0.50 -1.35 -10.11
C TYR A 31 -1.36 -0.99 -8.88
N ALA A 32 -0.73 -0.53 -7.79
CA ALA A 32 -1.40 -0.15 -6.55
C ALA A 32 -1.89 1.31 -6.50
N ARG A 33 -1.59 2.13 -7.51
CA ARG A 33 -1.62 3.60 -7.43
C ARG A 33 -2.94 4.18 -6.90
N ASN A 34 -4.08 3.66 -7.34
CA ASN A 34 -5.39 4.13 -6.86
C ASN A 34 -5.63 3.76 -5.39
N GLY A 35 -5.17 2.59 -4.96
CA GLY A 35 -5.23 2.17 -3.56
C GLY A 35 -4.43 3.10 -2.66
N VAL A 36 -3.18 3.40 -3.03
CA VAL A 36 -2.28 4.31 -2.29
C VAL A 36 -2.86 5.72 -2.22
N ARG A 37 -3.39 6.22 -3.36
CA ARG A 37 -4.08 7.52 -3.39
C ARG A 37 -5.26 7.55 -2.42
N MET A 38 -6.04 6.47 -2.36
CA MET A 38 -7.13 6.37 -1.39
C MET A 38 -6.59 6.40 0.04
N SER A 39 -5.55 5.64 0.36
CA SER A 39 -4.92 5.63 1.69
C SER A 39 -4.58 7.04 2.18
N ALA A 40 -4.13 7.92 1.28
CA ALA A 40 -3.79 9.30 1.59
C ALA A 40 -5.00 10.25 1.75
N LEU A 41 -6.16 9.92 1.16
CA LEU A 41 -7.38 10.74 1.22
C LEU A 41 -8.28 10.42 2.41
N ILE A 42 -8.26 9.18 2.88
CA ILE A 42 -9.02 8.71 4.05
C ILE A 42 -8.10 8.58 5.27
N PRO A 43 -8.61 8.52 6.52
CA PRO A 43 -7.79 8.34 7.70
C PRO A 43 -7.31 6.88 7.86
N ALA A 44 -6.72 6.30 6.79
CA ALA A 44 -6.16 4.95 6.81
C ALA A 44 -4.71 5.00 7.29
N HIS A 45 -4.45 4.45 8.47
CA HIS A 45 -3.10 4.28 8.99
C HIS A 45 -2.44 2.99 8.45
N ALA A 46 -2.25 2.92 7.13
CA ALA A 46 -1.59 1.80 6.44
C ALA A 46 -0.16 2.19 6.00
N ILE A 47 0.78 1.25 6.07
CA ILE A 47 2.19 1.45 5.68
C ILE A 47 2.46 0.71 4.37
N HIS A 48 2.87 1.44 3.32
CA HIS A 48 3.23 0.85 2.03
C HIS A 48 4.75 0.76 1.89
N VAL A 49 5.28 -0.46 1.80
CA VAL A 49 6.72 -0.73 1.71
C VAL A 49 7.11 -1.02 0.26
N TYR A 50 8.05 -0.22 -0.26
CA TYR A 50 8.59 -0.41 -1.60
C TYR A 50 10.08 -0.72 -1.54
N THR A 51 10.48 -1.77 -2.23
CA THR A 51 11.90 -2.18 -2.40
C THR A 51 12.31 -2.04 -3.86
N HIS A 52 13.57 -2.33 -4.21
CA HIS A 52 14.03 -2.31 -5.61
C HIS A 52 13.74 -0.94 -6.26
N ASP A 53 14.25 0.12 -5.62
CA ASP A 53 13.85 1.51 -5.85
C ASP A 53 14.62 2.20 -6.98
N SER A 54 15.56 1.50 -7.61
CA SER A 54 16.49 2.10 -8.55
C SER A 54 16.98 1.11 -9.61
N ILE A 55 17.86 1.57 -10.49
CA ILE A 55 18.55 0.74 -11.49
C ILE A 55 19.43 -0.36 -10.88
N GLY A 56 19.77 -0.24 -9.60
CA GLY A 56 20.54 -1.25 -8.87
C GLY A 56 19.66 -2.34 -8.25
N LEU A 57 18.39 -2.42 -8.69
CA LEU A 57 17.31 -3.25 -8.14
C LEU A 57 17.77 -4.57 -7.54
#